data_AF-A0A940J8B8-F1
#
_entry.id   AF-A0A940J8B8-F1
#
_cell.length_a   1.000
_cell.length_b   1.000
_cell.length_c   1.000
_cell.angle_alpha   90.00
_cell.angle_beta   90.00
_cell.angle_gamma   90.00
#
_symmetry.space_group_name_H-M   'P 1'
#
loop_
_entity.id
_entity.type
_entity.pdbx_description
1 polymer ?
#
loop_
_entity_poly.entity_id
_entity_poly.type
_entity_poly.pdbx_seq_one_letter_code
_entity_poly.pdbx_strand_id
1 'polypeptide(L)'
;MSDLSASSKRTLGEKIFGPRTIGVIFIAPGILHLVRPKIYEPIMPPQLPNPRELILISGVAEIVGGALFIPRGTRTFASWWLFLLLIAVFPSNIYMTMQPKFQKSVPGGLPALLARLPLQFIGMWWVRELAKRSAGDGASHAR
;
A
#
# COMPACT_ATOMS: atom_id res chain seq x y z
N MET A 1 -28.69 -23.52 -0.10
CA MET A 1 -29.24 -22.33 -0.78
C MET A 1 -29.23 -21.06 0.11
N SER A 2 -28.31 -20.95 1.09
CA SER A 2 -28.17 -19.79 1.99
C SER A 2 -26.91 -18.95 1.71
N ASP A 3 -25.86 -19.53 1.12
CA ASP A 3 -24.59 -18.83 0.87
C ASP A 3 -24.60 -17.86 -0.32
N LEU A 4 -25.51 -18.02 -1.27
CA LEU A 4 -25.61 -17.15 -2.44
C LEU A 4 -26.22 -15.78 -2.11
N SER A 5 -26.97 -15.67 -1.01
CA SER A 5 -27.66 -14.43 -0.59
C SER A 5 -26.71 -13.45 0.13
N ALA A 6 -25.74 -13.96 0.89
CA ALA A 6 -24.77 -13.13 1.61
C ALA A 6 -23.73 -12.46 0.69
N SER A 7 -23.39 -13.08 -0.43
CA SER A 7 -22.46 -12.54 -1.45
C SER A 7 -23.05 -11.33 -2.21
N SER A 8 -24.38 -11.20 -2.23
CA SER A 8 -25.10 -10.19 -3.01
C SER A 8 -25.22 -8.82 -2.32
N LYS A 9 -24.86 -8.69 -1.04
CA LYS A 9 -25.02 -7.43 -0.27
C LYS A 9 -23.81 -6.50 -0.28
N ARG A 10 -22.67 -6.92 -0.85
CA ARG A 10 -21.49 -6.04 -0.95
C ARG A 10 -21.64 -5.08 -2.11
N THR A 11 -21.51 -3.79 -1.81
CA THR A 11 -21.47 -2.73 -2.81
C THR A 11 -20.33 -2.98 -3.80
N LEU A 12 -20.46 -2.48 -5.04
CA LEU A 12 -19.40 -2.63 -6.05
C LEU A 12 -18.04 -2.10 -5.54
N GLY A 13 -18.08 -1.03 -4.73
CA GLY A 13 -16.92 -0.49 -4.01
C GLY A 13 -16.28 -1.50 -3.05
N GLU A 14 -17.04 -2.26 -2.28
CA GLU A 14 -16.48 -3.27 -1.36
C GLU A 14 -15.86 -4.49 -2.07
N LYS A 15 -16.29 -4.78 -3.30
CA LYS A 15 -15.67 -5.81 -4.14
C LYS A 15 -14.37 -5.31 -4.76
N ILE A 16 -14.37 -4.08 -5.28
CA ILE A 16 -13.19 -3.45 -5.90
C ILE A 16 -12.14 -3.11 -4.83
N PHE A 17 -12.56 -2.75 -3.62
CA PHE A 17 -11.69 -2.28 -2.54
C PHE A 17 -11.62 -3.23 -1.34
N GLY A 18 -11.78 -4.52 -1.61
CA GLY A 18 -11.67 -5.55 -0.58
C GLY A 18 -10.22 -5.82 -0.14
N PRO A 19 -10.03 -6.63 0.91
CA PRO A 19 -8.70 -7.00 1.41
C PRO A 19 -7.77 -7.63 0.37
N ARG A 20 -8.32 -8.35 -0.62
CA ARG A 20 -7.54 -8.94 -1.73
C ARG A 20 -6.95 -7.87 -2.63
N THR A 21 -7.73 -6.84 -2.96
CA THR A 21 -7.26 -5.72 -3.80
C THR A 21 -6.13 -4.98 -3.10
N ILE A 22 -6.29 -4.67 -1.80
CA ILE A 22 -5.21 -4.07 -1.01
C ILE A 22 -3.96 -4.95 -1.04
N GLY A 23 -4.12 -6.25 -0.81
CA GLY A 23 -3.00 -7.20 -0.90
C GLY A 23 -2.26 -7.09 -2.24
N VAL A 24 -2.99 -7.09 -3.36
CA VAL A 24 -2.41 -6.97 -4.70
C VAL A 24 -1.74 -5.61 -4.93
N ILE A 25 -2.34 -4.51 -4.46
CA ILE A 25 -1.79 -3.14 -4.57
C ILE A 25 -0.42 -3.01 -3.89
N PHE A 26 -0.16 -3.77 -2.83
CA PHE A 26 1.15 -3.80 -2.17
C PHE A 26 2.10 -4.86 -2.75
N ILE A 27 1.59 -6.06 -3.08
CA ILE A 27 2.43 -7.14 -3.62
C ILE A 27 3.04 -6.77 -4.97
N ALA A 28 2.28 -6.15 -5.87
CA ALA A 28 2.75 -5.88 -7.23
C ALA A 28 3.93 -4.88 -7.27
N PRO A 29 3.88 -3.71 -6.60
CA PRO A 29 5.04 -2.83 -6.45
C PRO A 29 6.20 -3.50 -5.72
N GLY A 30 5.92 -4.30 -4.68
CA GLY A 30 6.96 -5.01 -3.95
C GLY A 30 7.75 -5.97 -4.82
N ILE A 31 7.09 -6.70 -5.72
CA ILE A 31 7.78 -7.52 -6.74
C ILE A 31 8.63 -6.64 -7.66
N LEU A 32 8.11 -5.48 -8.08
CA LEU A 32 8.84 -4.57 -8.96
C LEU A 32 10.09 -3.98 -8.29
N HIS A 33 10.05 -3.69 -6.98
CA HIS A 33 11.22 -3.30 -6.20
C HIS A 33 12.32 -4.37 -6.20
N LEU A 34 11.94 -5.66 -6.15
CA LEU A 34 12.90 -6.77 -6.19
C LEU A 34 13.45 -7.02 -7.59
N VAL A 35 12.60 -6.99 -8.61
CA VAL A 35 12.99 -7.32 -9.99
C VAL A 35 13.70 -6.16 -10.69
N ARG A 36 13.30 -4.90 -10.41
CA ARG A 36 13.85 -3.71 -11.06
C ARG A 36 14.17 -2.57 -10.07
N PRO A 37 15.03 -2.80 -9.06
CA PRO A 37 15.36 -1.79 -8.05
C PRO A 37 15.97 -0.52 -8.65
N LYS A 38 16.71 -0.64 -9.77
CA LYS A 38 17.37 0.47 -10.47
C LYS A 38 16.43 1.59 -10.94
N ILE A 39 15.13 1.31 -11.12
CA ILE A 39 14.13 2.34 -11.47
C ILE A 39 13.92 3.30 -10.30
N TYR A 40 14.12 2.81 -9.07
CA TYR A 40 13.82 3.52 -7.83
C TYR A 40 15.06 4.13 -7.19
N GLU A 41 16.27 3.61 -7.43
CA GLU A 41 17.51 4.19 -6.88
C GLU A 41 17.63 5.71 -7.09
N PRO A 42 17.27 6.29 -8.27
CA PRO A 42 17.38 7.74 -8.48
C PRO A 42 16.39 8.58 -7.66
N ILE A 43 15.32 7.97 -7.12
CA ILE A 43 14.28 8.63 -6.33
C ILE A 43 14.58 8.57 -4.82
N MET A 44 15.61 7.83 -4.42
CA MET A 44 16.00 7.73 -3.02
C MET A 44 16.65 9.05 -2.56
N PRO A 45 16.21 9.63 -1.43
CA PRO A 45 16.84 10.81 -0.85
C PRO A 45 18.33 10.56 -0.56
N PRO A 46 19.22 11.52 -0.85
CA PRO A 46 20.66 11.35 -0.67
C PRO A 46 21.09 11.15 0.79
N GLN A 47 20.21 11.45 1.75
CA GLN A 47 20.44 11.23 3.18
C GLN A 47 20.32 9.75 3.60
N LEU A 48 19.70 8.91 2.77
CA LEU A 48 19.53 7.50 3.08
C LEU A 48 20.72 6.68 2.57
N PRO A 49 21.38 5.89 3.43
CA PRO A 49 22.45 5.00 3.01
C PRO A 49 21.89 3.82 2.20
N ASN A 50 22.75 3.21 1.37
CA ASN A 50 22.46 1.99 0.63
C ASN A 50 21.07 1.96 -0.06
N PRO A 51 20.80 2.86 -1.03
CA PRO A 51 19.49 2.97 -1.70
C PRO A 51 18.91 1.64 -2.17
N ARG A 52 19.75 0.81 -2.79
CA ARG A 52 19.35 -0.49 -3.33
C ARG A 52 18.88 -1.46 -2.25
N GLU A 53 19.59 -1.55 -1.12
CA GLU A 53 19.21 -2.44 -0.02
C GLU A 53 17.87 -2.02 0.58
N LEU A 54 17.68 -0.71 0.80
CA LEU A 54 16.43 -0.17 1.31
C LEU A 54 15.25 -0.43 0.38
N ILE A 55 15.45 -0.34 -0.94
CA ILE A 55 14.43 -0.68 -1.94
C ILE A 55 14.08 -2.18 -1.89
N LEU A 56 15.07 -3.06 -1.74
CA LEU A 56 14.82 -4.49 -1.63
C LEU A 56 14.07 -4.83 -0.33
N ILE A 57 14.50 -4.24 0.78
CA ILE A 57 13.86 -4.42 2.09
C ILE A 57 12.42 -3.92 2.07
N SER A 58 12.16 -2.73 1.52
CA SER A 58 10.81 -2.22 1.38
C SER A 58 9.96 -3.11 0.46
N GLY A 59 10.53 -3.60 -0.64
CA GLY A 59 9.85 -4.54 -1.54
C GLY A 59 9.41 -5.84 -0.87
N VAL A 60 10.30 -6.46 -0.07
CA VAL A 60 9.93 -7.62 0.75
C VAL A 60 8.84 -7.26 1.76
N ALA A 61 8.98 -6.11 2.43
CA ALA A 61 8.01 -5.66 3.42
C ALA A 61 6.62 -5.40 2.81
N GLU A 62 6.53 -4.87 1.59
CA GLU A 62 5.28 -4.68 0.87
C GLU A 62 4.62 -6.02 0.51
N ILE A 63 5.40 -6.98 0.01
CA ILE A 63 4.89 -8.33 -0.33
C ILE A 63 4.36 -9.03 0.93
N VAL A 64 5.15 -9.04 2.01
CA VAL A 64 4.75 -9.65 3.28
C VAL A 64 3.52 -8.97 3.86
N GLY A 65 3.51 -7.64 3.91
CA GLY A 65 2.37 -6.88 4.42
C GLY A 65 1.10 -7.11 3.60
N GLY A 66 1.21 -7.09 2.26
CA GLY A 66 0.10 -7.35 1.35
C GLY A 66 -0.45 -8.77 1.48
N ALA A 67 0.43 -9.78 1.59
CA ALA A 67 0.03 -11.16 1.81
C ALA A 67 -0.67 -11.35 3.17
N LEU A 68 -0.12 -10.77 4.24
CA LEU A 68 -0.71 -10.82 5.59
C LEU A 68 -2.02 -10.02 5.70
N PHE A 69 -2.30 -9.08 4.79
CA PHE A 69 -3.55 -8.32 4.81
C PHE A 69 -4.76 -9.16 4.34
N ILE A 70 -4.52 -10.19 3.53
CA ILE A 70 -5.56 -11.01 2.92
C ILE A 70 -6.31 -11.85 3.98
N PRO A 71 -5.65 -12.66 4.83
CA PRO A 71 -6.32 -13.41 5.88
C PRO A 71 -6.92 -12.47 6.94
N ARG A 72 -8.10 -12.82 7.47
CA ARG A 72 -8.75 -12.02 8.51
C ARG A 72 -7.93 -11.98 9.81
N GLY A 73 -7.32 -13.09 10.22
CA GLY A 73 -6.60 -13.20 11.49
C GLY A 73 -5.36 -12.33 11.62
N THR A 74 -4.66 -12.06 10.50
CA THR A 74 -3.42 -11.26 10.46
C THR A 74 -3.65 -9.81 10.06
N ARG A 75 -4.88 -9.44 9.69
CA ARG A 75 -5.17 -8.14 9.05
C ARG A 75 -4.83 -6.95 9.93
N THR A 76 -5.13 -6.99 11.22
CA THR A 76 -4.83 -5.87 12.13
C THR A 76 -3.33 -5.61 12.23
N PHE A 77 -2.53 -6.68 12.29
CA PHE A 77 -1.07 -6.59 12.27
C PHE A 77 -0.58 -6.06 10.93
N ALA A 78 -1.05 -6.66 9.82
CA ALA A 78 -0.72 -6.23 8.46
C ALA A 78 -1.05 -4.75 8.22
N SER A 79 -2.16 -4.25 8.78
CA SER A 79 -2.51 -2.83 8.68
C SER A 79 -1.51 -1.92 9.36
N TRP A 80 -1.04 -2.28 10.55
CA TRP A 80 0.01 -1.50 11.23
C TRP A 80 1.34 -1.59 10.49
N TRP A 81 1.70 -2.78 10.02
CA TRP A 81 2.90 -3.01 9.21
C TRP A 81 2.93 -2.13 7.96
N LEU A 82 1.87 -2.20 7.14
CA LEU A 82 1.75 -1.42 5.91
C LEU A 82 1.65 0.08 6.18
N PHE A 83 0.99 0.49 7.28
CA PHE A 83 0.93 1.90 7.69
C PHE A 83 2.33 2.44 8.01
N LEU A 84 3.11 1.74 8.82
CA LEU A 84 4.49 2.13 9.16
C LEU A 84 5.40 2.12 7.93
N LEU A 85 5.22 1.14 7.04
CA LEU A 85 5.95 1.08 5.78
C LEU A 85 5.64 2.28 4.88
N LEU A 86 4.37 2.68 4.78
CA LEU A 86 3.96 3.87 4.04
C LEU A 86 4.58 5.15 4.63
N ILE A 87 4.71 5.25 5.94
CA ILE A 87 5.45 6.36 6.58
C ILE A 87 6.92 6.32 6.19
N ALA A 88 7.55 5.15 6.23
CA ALA A 88 8.98 4.99 5.94
C ALA A 88 9.34 5.34 4.48
N VAL A 89 8.47 5.06 3.50
CA VAL A 89 8.71 5.39 2.08
C VAL A 89 8.28 6.81 1.69
N PHE A 90 7.54 7.51 2.55
CA PHE A 90 7.05 8.87 2.28
C PHE A 90 8.15 9.90 1.95
N PRO A 91 9.33 9.91 2.62
CA PRO A 91 10.42 10.83 2.26
C PRO A 91 10.86 10.71 0.80
N SER A 92 10.87 9.50 0.23
CA SER A 92 11.22 9.29 -1.18
C SER A 92 10.19 9.92 -2.13
N ASN A 93 8.90 9.91 -1.77
CA ASN A 93 7.84 10.55 -2.57
C ASN A 93 7.89 12.09 -2.48
N ILE A 94 8.24 12.64 -1.31
CA ILE A 94 8.53 14.08 -1.18
C ILE A 94 9.74 14.44 -2.06
N TYR A 95 10.86 13.72 -1.91
CA TYR A 95 12.08 13.97 -2.67
C TYR A 95 11.80 13.94 -4.18
N MET A 96 11.09 12.92 -4.66
CA MET A 96 10.70 12.81 -6.06
C MET A 96 9.93 14.05 -6.55
N THR A 97 9.02 14.58 -5.73
CA THR A 97 8.21 15.76 -6.06
C THR A 97 9.04 17.04 -6.13
N MET A 98 10.08 17.17 -5.31
CA MET A 98 10.96 18.34 -5.26
C MET A 98 11.96 18.40 -6.43
N GLN A 99 12.18 17.30 -7.14
CA GLN A 99 13.23 17.20 -8.15
C GLN A 99 12.70 17.52 -9.57
N PRO A 100 13.21 18.58 -10.23
CA PRO A 100 12.74 18.98 -11.57
C PRO A 100 12.89 17.89 -12.63
N LYS A 101 13.91 17.02 -12.49
CA LYS A 101 14.13 15.88 -13.40
C LYS A 101 12.91 14.95 -13.44
N PHE A 102 12.30 14.66 -12.29
CA PHE A 102 11.14 13.77 -12.19
C PHE A 102 9.83 14.44 -12.56
N GLN A 103 9.71 15.74 -12.28
CA GLN A 103 8.56 16.54 -12.70
C GLN A 103 8.38 16.54 -14.22
N LYS A 104 9.47 16.35 -15.00
CA LYS A 104 9.44 16.31 -16.46
C LYS A 104 9.36 14.88 -17.03
N SER A 105 9.92 13.89 -16.33
CA SER A 105 10.02 12.51 -16.84
C SER A 105 8.82 11.63 -16.50
N VAL A 106 8.06 11.96 -15.45
CA VAL A 106 6.91 11.16 -15.01
C VAL A 106 5.67 11.56 -15.83
N PRO A 107 4.89 10.59 -16.38
CA PRO A 107 3.62 10.89 -17.02
C PRO A 107 2.69 11.69 -16.08
N GLY A 108 2.20 12.84 -16.55
CA GLY A 108 1.41 13.78 -15.74
C GLY A 108 2.22 14.74 -14.86
N GLY A 109 3.56 14.65 -14.89
CA GLY A 109 4.51 15.61 -14.35
C GLY A 109 4.30 16.00 -12.89
N LEU A 110 4.55 17.28 -12.57
CA LEU A 110 4.39 17.83 -11.23
C LEU A 110 2.97 17.62 -10.65
N PRO A 111 1.86 17.84 -11.39
CA PRO A 111 0.51 17.55 -10.87
C PRO A 111 0.34 16.10 -10.40
N ALA A 112 0.84 15.13 -11.18
CA ALA A 112 0.76 13.72 -10.79
C ALA A 112 1.60 13.42 -9.54
N LEU A 113 2.79 14.02 -9.41
CA LEU A 113 3.63 13.87 -8.22
C LEU A 113 2.99 14.49 -6.98
N LEU A 114 2.40 15.69 -7.12
CA LEU A 114 1.65 16.33 -6.04
C LEU A 114 0.43 15.51 -5.62
N ALA A 115 -0.28 14.89 -6.57
CA ALA A 115 -1.43 14.03 -6.27
C ALA A 115 -1.05 12.74 -5.51
N ARG A 116 0.19 12.23 -5.67
CA ARG A 116 0.65 11.05 -4.92
C ARG A 116 0.72 11.29 -3.42
N LEU A 117 1.07 12.51 -2.99
CA LEU A 117 1.20 12.83 -1.57
C LEU A 117 -0.12 12.66 -0.80
N PRO A 118 -1.24 13.33 -1.15
CA PRO A 118 -2.54 13.10 -0.51
C PRO A 118 -3.05 11.68 -0.73
N LEU A 119 -2.80 11.07 -1.90
CA LEU A 119 -3.20 9.69 -2.16
C LEU A 119 -2.54 8.71 -1.19
N GLN A 120 -1.29 8.94 -0.80
CA GLN A 120 -0.59 8.11 0.18
C GLN A 120 -1.21 8.23 1.58
N PHE A 121 -1.65 9.43 1.99
CA PHE A 121 -2.41 9.62 3.23
C PHE A 121 -3.77 8.91 3.19
N ILE A 122 -4.46 8.96 2.05
CA ILE A 122 -5.69 8.19 1.83
C ILE A 122 -5.40 6.70 1.94
N GLY A 123 -4.32 6.21 1.35
CA GLY A 123 -3.88 4.82 1.45
C GLY A 123 -3.62 4.39 2.90
N MET A 124 -2.91 5.22 3.67
CA MET A 124 -2.67 4.99 5.10
C MET A 124 -3.98 4.89 5.89
N TRP A 125 -4.89 5.85 5.69
CA TRP A 125 -6.22 5.83 6.32
C TRP A 125 -7.02 4.57 5.94
N TRP A 126 -6.96 4.18 4.67
CA TRP A 126 -7.74 3.06 4.15
C TRP A 126 -7.31 1.71 4.71
N VAL A 127 -5.99 1.48 4.75
CA VAL A 127 -5.39 0.29 5.35
C VAL A 127 -5.81 0.16 6.82
N ARG A 128 -5.92 1.28 7.54
CA ARG A 128 -6.41 1.32 8.93
C ARG A 128 -7.90 1.03 9.04
N GLU A 129 -8.70 1.61 8.16
CA GLU A 129 -10.16 1.51 8.18
C GLU A 129 -10.66 0.09 7.83
N LEU A 130 -10.04 -0.55 6.84
CA LEU A 130 -10.36 -1.94 6.47
C LEU A 130 -10.02 -2.95 7.57
N ALA A 131 -8.97 -2.71 8.36
CA ALA A 131 -8.71 -3.52 9.55
C ALA A 131 -9.84 -3.41 10.58
N LYS A 132 -10.32 -2.19 10.86
CA LYS A 132 -11.36 -1.95 11.87
C LYS A 132 -12.68 -2.64 11.49
N ARG A 133 -13.10 -2.53 10.23
CA ARG A 133 -14.31 -3.20 9.70
C ARG A 133 -14.25 -4.72 9.92
N SER A 134 -13.07 -5.28 9.73
CA SER A 134 -12.83 -6.71 9.87
C SER A 134 -12.85 -7.19 11.32
N ALA A 135 -12.50 -6.31 12.28
CA ALA A 135 -12.59 -6.59 13.71
C ALA A 135 -14.04 -6.49 14.23
N GLY A 136 -14.82 -5.54 13.70
CA GLY A 136 -16.24 -5.36 14.04
C GLY A 136 -17.12 -6.53 13.58
N ASP A 137 -16.88 -7.07 12.39
CA ASP A 137 -17.62 -8.23 11.84
C ASP A 137 -17.42 -9.53 12.67
N GLY A 138 -16.27 -9.68 13.33
CA GLY A 138 -15.98 -10.85 14.16
C GLY A 138 -16.71 -10.83 15.51
N ALA A 139 -16.92 -9.64 16.08
CA ALA A 139 -17.59 -9.47 17.37
C ALA A 139 -19.13 -9.60 17.29
N SER A 140 -19.72 -9.52 16.09
CA SER A 140 -21.16 -9.68 15.86
C SER A 140 -21.58 -11.13 15.63
N HIS A 141 -20.68 -12.02 15.20
CA HIS A 141 -20.96 -13.45 14.99
C HIS A 141 -20.61 -14.33 16.20
N ALA A 142 -19.97 -13.77 17.21
CA ALA A 142 -19.61 -14.45 18.46
C ALA A 142 -20.64 -14.23 19.60
N ARG A 143 -21.82 -13.70 19.28
CA ARG A 143 -22.95 -13.47 20.20
C ARG A 143 -24.17 -14.23 19.74
#